data_AF-H0H0W3-F1
#
_entry.id   AF-H0H0W3-F1
#
_cell.length_a   1.000
_cell.length_b   1.000
_cell.length_c   1.000
_cell.angle_alpha   90.00
_cell.angle_beta   90.00
_cell.angle_gamma   90.00
#
_symmetry.space_group_name_H-M   'P 1'
#
loop_
_entity.id
_entity.type
_entity.pdbx_description
1 polymer ?
#
loop_
_entity_poly.entity_id
_entity_poly.type
_entity_poly.pdbx_seq_one_letter_code
_entity_poly.pdbx_strand_id
1 'polypeptide(L)'
;MSRIEELPSSDYDDDTYSSKPGDVFLAFVDAPVKETDEILIEDSFIGGEPKWLHPDSLPPAELLKCGACKSIDNMKLLLQAFSPLDDEHIRAIQQRLGINNMNYINPQDDRVLYVFLCTKCQRKKNSVRCIRGVKKSKNVDSLSEKMASTSLEKRFPN
;
A
#
# COMPACT_ATOMS: atom_id res chain seq x y z
N MET A 1 22.85 27.00 43.02
CA MET A 1 22.68 27.08 41.56
C MET A 1 22.99 25.70 41.01
N SER A 2 21.94 25.00 40.61
CA SER A 2 22.00 23.59 40.21
C SER A 2 22.61 23.45 38.83
N ARG A 3 23.63 22.61 38.74
CA ARG A 3 24.41 22.29 37.54
C ARG A 3 23.48 21.60 36.54
N ILE A 4 23.22 22.21 35.39
CA ILE A 4 22.48 21.57 34.31
C ILE A 4 23.45 20.61 33.62
N GLU A 5 23.14 19.32 33.64
CA GLU A 5 23.89 18.34 32.86
C GLU A 5 23.45 18.48 31.40
N GLU A 6 24.37 18.97 30.56
CA GLU A 6 24.18 19.03 29.13
C GLU A 6 24.14 17.60 28.57
N LEU A 7 22.94 17.15 28.18
CA LEU A 7 22.77 15.94 27.39
C LEU A 7 23.47 16.14 26.03
N PRO A 8 24.34 15.22 25.59
CA PRO A 8 25.00 15.36 24.30
C PRO A 8 23.99 15.32 23.15
N SER A 9 24.09 16.32 22.28
CA SER A 9 23.34 16.47 21.02
C SER A 9 23.48 15.20 20.16
N SER A 10 22.36 14.62 19.75
CA SER A 10 22.27 13.34 19.03
C SER A 10 22.55 13.44 17.53
N ASP A 11 23.34 14.42 17.08
CA ASP A 11 23.49 14.76 15.65
C ASP A 11 24.91 14.50 15.14
N TYR A 12 25.47 13.34 15.50
CA TYR A 12 26.67 12.83 14.85
C TYR A 12 26.24 11.96 13.67
N ASP A 13 26.50 12.45 12.45
CA ASP A 13 26.59 11.66 11.23
C ASP A 13 27.68 10.60 11.41
N ASP A 14 27.29 9.42 11.89
CA ASP A 14 28.12 8.22 11.86
C ASP A 14 27.96 7.57 10.49
N ASP A 15 28.92 7.85 9.59
CA ASP A 15 29.10 7.18 8.29
C ASP A 15 29.49 5.69 8.44
N THR A 16 29.39 5.12 9.64
CA THR A 16 29.59 3.69 9.91
C THR A 16 28.24 3.00 10.09
N TYR A 17 27.56 2.67 9.00
CA TYR A 17 26.43 1.71 9.04
C TYR A 17 26.98 0.30 9.33
N SER A 18 27.38 0.06 10.58
CA SER A 18 27.67 -1.28 11.08
C SER A 18 26.33 -1.96 11.31
N SER A 19 25.97 -2.90 10.44
CA SER A 19 24.76 -3.72 10.57
C SER A 19 24.88 -4.58 11.83
N LYS A 20 24.46 -4.03 12.98
CA LYS A 20 24.20 -4.86 14.15
C LYS A 20 23.03 -5.78 13.78
N PRO A 21 23.10 -7.10 14.01
CA PRO A 21 21.95 -7.97 13.85
C PRO A 21 20.84 -7.45 14.77
N GLY A 22 19.83 -6.82 14.18
CA GLY A 22 18.60 -6.48 14.89
C GLY A 22 17.65 -7.66 14.79
N ASP A 23 16.82 -7.86 15.81
CA ASP A 23 15.76 -8.88 15.82
C ASP A 23 14.59 -8.56 14.86
N VAL A 24 14.87 -7.85 13.77
CA VAL A 24 13.88 -7.41 12.79
C VAL A 24 13.82 -8.44 11.66
N PHE A 25 12.86 -9.36 11.78
CA PHE A 25 12.49 -10.24 10.68
C PHE A 25 11.58 -9.48 9.71
N LEU A 26 12.02 -9.30 8.46
CA LEU A 26 11.33 -8.47 7.47
C LEU A 26 10.04 -9.08 6.90
N ALA A 27 9.78 -10.36 7.16
CA ALA A 27 8.51 -11.06 7.00
C ALA A 27 8.75 -12.55 7.30
N PHE A 28 7.70 -13.28 7.63
CA PHE A 28 7.72 -14.74 7.54
C PHE A 28 7.47 -15.15 6.10
N VAL A 29 8.34 -16.01 5.57
CA VAL A 29 8.17 -16.59 4.24
C VAL A 29 7.24 -17.80 4.41
N ASP A 30 6.00 -17.68 3.93
CA ASP A 30 4.99 -18.74 4.06
C ASP A 30 5.35 -20.01 3.26
N ALA A 31 6.09 -19.86 2.16
CA ALA A 31 6.59 -20.95 1.33
C ALA A 31 7.96 -20.61 0.68
N PRO A 32 8.88 -21.57 0.47
CA PRO A 32 10.16 -21.31 -0.17
C PRO A 32 9.98 -20.73 -1.57
N VAL A 33 10.52 -19.53 -1.81
CA VAL A 33 10.50 -18.88 -3.12
C VAL A 33 11.54 -19.54 -4.02
N LYS A 34 11.12 -20.03 -5.19
CA LYS A 34 12.01 -20.56 -6.23
C LYS A 34 12.33 -19.44 -7.22
N GLU A 35 13.52 -19.47 -7.82
CA GLU A 35 13.93 -18.49 -8.84
C GLU A 35 13.01 -18.46 -10.08
N THR A 36 12.27 -19.55 -10.31
CA THR A 36 11.31 -19.71 -11.41
C THR A 36 9.92 -19.19 -11.10
N ASP A 37 9.65 -18.78 -9.86
CA ASP A 37 8.32 -18.31 -9.47
C ASP A 37 8.09 -16.92 -10.07
N GLU A 38 6.99 -16.76 -10.79
CA GLU A 38 6.61 -15.46 -11.33
C GLU A 38 6.02 -14.59 -10.21
N ILE A 39 6.54 -13.36 -10.07
CA ILE A 39 6.00 -12.39 -9.11
C ILE A 39 4.62 -11.93 -9.59
N LEU A 40 3.61 -12.22 -8.77
CA LEU A 40 2.22 -11.83 -8.96
C LEU A 40 1.93 -10.48 -8.29
N ILE A 41 0.70 -9.99 -8.46
CA ILE A 41 0.26 -8.70 -7.89
C ILE A 41 -0.01 -8.84 -6.39
N GLU A 42 -0.47 -10.02 -5.99
CA GLU A 42 -0.81 -10.43 -4.64
C GLU A 42 0.43 -10.64 -3.77
N ASP A 43 1.60 -10.80 -4.40
CA ASP A 43 2.87 -10.94 -3.71
C ASP A 43 3.32 -9.60 -3.11
N SER A 44 3.65 -9.62 -1.82
CA SER A 44 4.24 -8.50 -1.12
C SER A 44 5.75 -8.68 -1.02
N PHE A 45 6.52 -7.71 -1.52
CA PHE A 45 7.97 -7.82 -1.60
C PHE A 45 8.68 -6.46 -1.46
N ILE A 46 9.96 -6.52 -1.08
CA ILE A 46 10.84 -5.37 -0.85
C ILE A 46 11.78 -5.20 -2.06
N GLY A 47 11.91 -3.97 -2.55
CA GLY A 47 12.78 -3.66 -3.69
C GLY A 47 12.24 -4.13 -5.05
N GLY A 48 13.12 -4.23 -6.04
CA GLY A 48 12.78 -4.70 -7.39
C GLY A 48 12.01 -3.68 -8.25
N GLU A 49 11.24 -4.20 -9.20
CA GLU A 49 10.35 -3.42 -10.08
C GLU A 49 8.88 -3.66 -9.71
N PRO A 50 8.02 -2.63 -9.75
CA PRO A 50 6.62 -2.78 -9.36
C PRO A 50 5.84 -3.62 -10.37
N LYS A 51 5.00 -4.51 -9.86
CA LYS A 51 3.91 -5.13 -10.63
C LYS A 51 2.64 -4.30 -10.47
N TRP A 52 2.32 -3.55 -11.51
CA TRP A 52 1.15 -2.70 -11.53
C TRP A 52 -0.14 -3.52 -11.49
N LEU A 53 -1.05 -3.11 -10.60
CA LEU A 53 -2.33 -3.78 -10.34
C LEU A 53 -3.19 -3.95 -11.61
N HIS A 54 -2.99 -3.09 -12.61
CA HIS A 54 -3.54 -3.25 -13.95
C HIS A 54 -2.55 -2.72 -15.00
N PRO A 55 -2.28 -3.46 -16.09
CA PRO A 55 -1.26 -3.09 -17.08
C PRO A 55 -1.54 -1.72 -17.73
N ASP A 56 -2.81 -1.42 -18.01
CA ASP A 56 -3.21 -0.16 -18.67
C ASP A 56 -3.43 1.01 -17.70
N SER A 57 -3.34 0.80 -16.39
CA SER A 57 -3.62 1.82 -15.37
C SER A 57 -2.36 2.19 -14.60
N LEU A 58 -1.34 2.62 -15.33
CA LEU A 58 -0.08 3.07 -14.75
C LEU A 58 -0.26 4.39 -13.98
N PRO A 59 0.51 4.62 -12.90
CA PRO A 59 0.49 5.92 -12.24
C PRO A 59 0.97 7.04 -13.18
N PRO A 60 0.38 8.24 -13.07
CA PRO A 60 0.90 9.42 -13.75
C PRO A 60 2.38 9.66 -13.44
N ALA A 61 3.17 10.05 -14.45
CA ALA A 61 4.62 10.23 -14.33
C ALA A 61 5.04 11.18 -13.19
N GLU A 62 4.22 12.19 -12.87
CA GLU A 62 4.48 13.12 -11.76
C GLU A 62 4.45 12.44 -10.38
N LEU A 63 3.67 11.38 -10.20
CA LEU A 63 3.63 10.62 -8.95
C LEU A 63 4.88 9.76 -8.77
N LEU A 64 5.55 9.41 -9.86
CA LEU A 64 6.80 8.64 -9.88
C LEU A 64 8.04 9.50 -9.66
N LYS A 65 7.91 10.83 -9.62
CA LYS A 65 9.01 11.74 -9.32
C LYS A 65 9.19 11.94 -7.82
N CYS A 66 10.45 12.06 -7.41
CA CYS A 66 10.81 12.47 -6.06
C CYS A 66 10.20 13.84 -5.75
N GLY A 67 9.55 14.01 -4.61
CA GLY A 67 8.95 15.29 -4.25
C GLY A 67 9.95 16.37 -3.86
N ALA A 68 11.18 15.99 -3.48
CA ALA A 68 12.25 16.91 -3.11
C ALA A 68 13.02 17.42 -4.33
N CYS A 69 13.66 16.53 -5.09
CA CYS A 69 14.48 16.91 -6.26
C CYS A 69 13.74 16.88 -7.59
N LYS A 70 12.47 16.43 -7.62
CA LYS A 70 11.63 16.31 -8.84
C LYS A 70 12.17 15.38 -9.92
N SER A 71 13.26 14.64 -9.66
CA SER A 71 13.82 13.62 -10.55
C SER A 71 13.14 12.27 -10.33
N ILE A 72 12.98 11.52 -11.42
CA ILE A 72 12.50 10.14 -11.43
C ILE A 72 13.65 9.12 -11.33
N ASP A 73 14.85 9.46 -11.81
CA ASP A 73 15.97 8.52 -11.99
C ASP A 73 16.43 7.86 -10.68
N ASN A 74 16.24 8.58 -9.58
CA ASN A 74 16.67 8.18 -8.25
C ASN A 74 15.52 7.57 -7.43
N MET A 75 14.31 7.51 -7.97
CA MET A 75 13.17 6.87 -7.32
C MET A 75 13.25 5.37 -7.56
N LYS A 76 13.28 4.61 -6.46
CA LYS A 76 13.32 3.15 -6.46
C LYS A 76 12.17 2.61 -5.64
N LEU A 77 11.60 1.48 -6.07
CA LEU A 77 10.61 0.77 -5.28
C LEU A 77 11.28 0.30 -3.99
N LEU A 78 10.66 0.61 -2.86
CA LEU A 78 11.02 0.10 -1.55
C LEU A 78 10.15 -1.10 -1.18
N LEU A 79 8.84 -0.99 -1.39
CA LEU A 79 7.87 -2.00 -0.98
C LEU A 79 6.68 -2.01 -1.95
N GLN A 80 6.32 -3.20 -2.42
CA GLN A 80 4.98 -3.49 -2.91
C GLN A 80 4.27 -4.34 -1.85
N ALA A 81 3.05 -3.94 -1.46
CA ALA A 81 2.27 -4.68 -0.49
C ALA A 81 0.83 -4.86 -0.98
N PHE A 82 0.40 -6.10 -1.16
CA PHE A 82 -1.00 -6.44 -1.33
C PHE A 82 -1.74 -6.18 -0.01
N SER A 83 -2.78 -5.35 -0.07
CA SER A 83 -3.40 -4.76 1.12
C SER A 83 -4.93 -4.74 1.02
N PRO A 84 -5.58 -5.91 0.89
CA PRO A 84 -7.05 -5.99 0.93
C PRO A 84 -7.56 -5.48 2.27
N LEU A 85 -8.78 -4.95 2.26
CA LEU A 85 -9.45 -4.49 3.48
C LEU A 85 -10.46 -5.54 3.93
N ASP A 86 -10.21 -6.13 5.08
CA ASP A 86 -11.16 -7.04 5.75
C ASP A 86 -12.30 -6.24 6.41
N ASP A 87 -13.56 -6.57 6.13
CA ASP A 87 -14.68 -5.77 6.64
C ASP A 87 -14.92 -5.97 8.12
N GLU A 88 -14.75 -7.18 8.64
CA GLU A 88 -14.90 -7.48 10.05
C GLU A 88 -13.91 -6.65 10.88
N HIS A 89 -12.63 -6.66 10.49
CA HIS A 89 -11.61 -5.87 11.18
C HIS A 89 -11.91 -4.36 11.10
N ILE A 90 -12.31 -3.83 9.94
CA ILE A 90 -12.61 -2.40 9.83
C ILE A 90 -13.87 -2.03 10.65
N ARG A 91 -14.91 -2.88 10.69
CA ARG A 91 -16.09 -2.66 11.54
C ARG A 91 -15.73 -2.60 13.02
N ALA A 92 -14.87 -3.50 13.48
CA ALA A 92 -14.40 -3.51 14.87
C ALA A 92 -13.65 -2.21 15.23
N ILE A 93 -12.78 -1.72 14.33
CA ILE A 93 -12.09 -0.44 14.51
C ILE A 93 -13.09 0.73 14.55
N GLN A 94 -14.04 0.74 13.63
CA GLN A 94 -15.07 1.78 13.54
C GLN A 94 -15.90 1.87 14.82
N GLN A 95 -16.40 0.74 15.31
CA GLN A 95 -17.14 0.67 16.56
C GLN A 95 -16.33 1.20 17.75
N ARG A 96 -15.05 0.82 17.85
CA ARG A 96 -14.14 1.30 18.92
C ARG A 96 -13.92 2.81 18.88
N LEU A 97 -13.92 3.40 17.70
CA LEU A 97 -13.74 4.83 17.50
C LEU A 97 -15.07 5.62 17.49
N GLY A 98 -16.21 4.95 17.65
CA GLY A 98 -17.54 5.58 17.55
C GLY A 98 -17.88 6.08 16.15
N ILE A 99 -17.21 5.54 15.12
CA ILE A 99 -17.47 5.82 13.70
C ILE A 99 -18.34 4.67 13.17
N ASN A 100 -19.35 4.94 12.34
CA ASN A 100 -20.18 3.90 11.72
C ASN A 100 -20.42 4.23 10.24
N ASN A 101 -19.34 4.32 9.45
CA ASN A 101 -19.42 4.68 8.03
C ASN A 101 -18.58 3.74 7.16
N MET A 102 -19.25 2.76 6.54
CA MET A 102 -18.61 1.78 5.66
C MET A 102 -18.66 2.16 4.17
N ASN A 103 -19.16 3.35 3.80
CA ASN A 103 -19.44 3.72 2.40
C ASN A 103 -18.21 3.73 1.48
N TYR A 104 -17.01 3.85 2.06
CA TYR A 104 -15.74 3.91 1.31
C TYR A 104 -14.90 2.64 1.47
N ILE A 105 -15.46 1.59 2.07
CA ILE A 105 -14.77 0.33 2.34
C ILE A 105 -15.51 -0.76 1.55
N ASN A 106 -14.97 -1.10 0.38
CA ASN A 106 -15.38 -2.28 -0.35
C ASN A 106 -14.34 -3.39 -0.14
N PRO A 107 -14.69 -4.49 0.55
CA PRO A 107 -13.77 -5.59 0.82
C PRO A 107 -13.37 -6.33 -0.46
N GLN A 108 -14.21 -6.27 -1.48
CA GLN A 108 -13.98 -6.94 -2.76
C GLN A 108 -13.04 -6.17 -3.67
N ASP A 109 -12.64 -4.94 -3.32
CA ASP A 109 -11.67 -4.20 -4.12
C ASP A 109 -10.25 -4.68 -3.78
N ASP A 110 -9.50 -5.06 -4.81
CA ASP A 110 -8.07 -5.32 -4.67
C ASP A 110 -7.34 -4.00 -4.46
N ARG A 111 -6.37 -4.01 -3.54
CA ARG A 111 -5.57 -2.84 -3.21
C ARG A 111 -4.12 -3.23 -3.10
N VAL A 112 -3.26 -2.40 -3.67
CA VAL A 112 -1.81 -2.55 -3.58
C VAL A 112 -1.21 -1.21 -3.20
N LEU A 113 -0.31 -1.23 -2.22
CA LEU A 113 0.51 -0.08 -1.87
C LEU A 113 1.88 -0.21 -2.52
N TYR A 114 2.31 0.83 -3.21
CA TYR A 114 3.64 0.96 -3.80
C TYR A 114 4.37 2.09 -3.08
N VAL A 115 5.40 1.76 -2.32
CA VAL A 115 6.24 2.73 -1.62
C VAL A 115 7.54 2.89 -2.38
N PHE A 116 7.84 4.11 -2.79
CA PHE A 116 9.08 4.48 -3.47
C PHE A 116 9.92 5.41 -2.60
N LEU A 117 11.24 5.28 -2.67
CA LEU A 117 12.18 6.18 -2.02
C LEU A 117 13.15 6.79 -3.03
N CYS A 118 13.59 8.02 -2.77
CA CYS A 118 14.65 8.67 -3.53
C CYS A 118 16.01 8.37 -2.90
N THR A 119 16.91 7.72 -3.64
CA THR A 119 18.25 7.36 -3.15
C THR A 119 19.18 8.56 -2.95
N LYS A 120 18.90 9.71 -3.59
CA LYS A 120 19.67 10.97 -3.45
C LYS A 120 19.16 11.94 -2.38
N CYS A 121 17.92 11.79 -1.95
CA CYS A 121 17.25 12.75 -1.04
C CYS A 121 16.92 12.11 0.30
N GLN A 122 17.87 11.37 0.86
CA GLN A 122 17.70 10.69 2.15
C GLN A 122 17.29 11.70 3.23
N ARG A 123 16.32 11.30 4.07
CA ARG A 123 15.77 12.11 5.18
C ARG A 123 15.16 13.46 4.79
N LYS A 124 15.05 13.80 3.49
CA LYS A 124 14.35 15.02 3.04
C LYS A 124 12.84 14.82 3.00
N LYS A 125 12.07 15.84 3.36
CA LYS A 125 10.61 15.84 3.20
C LYS A 125 10.24 15.53 1.74
N ASN A 126 9.21 14.70 1.54
CA ASN A 126 8.71 14.29 0.23
C ASN A 126 9.67 13.44 -0.63
N SER A 127 10.77 12.91 -0.07
CA SER A 127 11.65 11.98 -0.78
C SER A 127 11.13 10.54 -0.83
N VAL A 128 10.13 10.22 -0.02
CA VAL A 128 9.35 8.98 -0.07
C VAL A 128 7.98 9.28 -0.66
N ARG A 129 7.51 8.41 -1.55
CA ARG A 129 6.19 8.48 -2.18
C ARG A 129 5.45 7.17 -1.95
N CYS A 130 4.18 7.24 -1.58
CA CYS A 130 3.31 6.07 -1.56
C CYS A 130 2.21 6.27 -2.60
N ILE A 131 2.02 5.27 -3.46
CA ILE A 131 0.97 5.22 -4.45
C ILE A 131 0.05 4.06 -4.06
N ARG A 132 -1.26 4.33 -4.02
CA ARG A 132 -2.27 3.31 -3.76
C ARG A 132 -2.96 2.95 -5.07
N GLY A 133 -2.78 1.70 -5.52
CA GLY A 133 -3.62 1.10 -6.55
C GLY A 133 -4.92 0.57 -5.95
N VAL A 134 -6.05 0.80 -6.62
CA VAL A 134 -7.35 0.22 -6.25
C VAL A 134 -8.00 -0.30 -7.53
N LYS A 135 -8.34 -1.58 -7.55
CA LYS A 135 -9.08 -2.22 -8.64
C LYS A 135 -10.43 -2.62 -8.10
N LYS A 136 -11.48 -1.94 -8.60
CA LYS A 136 -12.85 -2.22 -8.19
C LYS A 136 -13.31 -3.54 -8.77
N SER A 137 -13.85 -4.41 -7.92
CA SER A 137 -14.48 -5.64 -8.39
C SER A 137 -15.81 -5.33 -9.10
N LYS A 138 -16.04 -5.97 -10.25
CA LYS A 138 -17.19 -5.69 -11.13
C LYS A 138 -18.54 -6.23 -10.63
N ASN A 139 -18.68 -6.70 -9.39
CA ASN A 139 -19.94 -7.31 -8.93
C ASN A 139 -20.30 -7.02 -7.49
N VAL A 140 -21.28 -6.12 -7.32
CA VAL A 140 -22.45 -6.35 -6.44
C VAL A 140 -23.70 -5.69 -7.04
N ASP A 141 -23.56 -4.52 -7.67
CA ASP A 141 -24.71 -3.78 -8.24
C ASP A 141 -25.31 -4.46 -9.48
N SER A 142 -24.50 -5.11 -10.33
CA SER A 142 -25.02 -5.67 -11.59
C SER A 142 -25.92 -6.90 -11.41
N LEU A 143 -25.75 -7.66 -10.32
CA LEU A 143 -26.57 -8.85 -10.03
C LEU A 143 -27.91 -8.46 -9.41
N SER A 144 -27.94 -7.50 -8.49
CA SER A 144 -29.18 -6.98 -7.92
C SER A 144 -29.99 -6.19 -8.96
N GLU A 145 -29.36 -5.41 -9.82
CA GLU A 145 -30.00 -4.71 -10.95
C GLU A 145 -30.55 -5.70 -12.00
N LYS A 146 -29.80 -6.76 -12.32
CA LYS A 146 -30.29 -7.84 -13.21
C LYS A 146 -31.42 -8.64 -12.59
N MET A 147 -31.36 -8.95 -11.29
CA MET A 147 -32.44 -9.65 -10.59
C MET A 147 -33.70 -8.77 -10.45
N ALA A 148 -33.55 -7.46 -10.25
CA ALA A 148 -34.66 -6.51 -10.17
C ALA A 148 -35.34 -6.30 -11.54
N SER A 149 -34.56 -6.16 -12.61
CA SER A 149 -35.10 -6.05 -13.98
C SER A 149 -35.81 -7.32 -14.44
N THR A 150 -35.27 -8.51 -14.13
CA THR A 150 -35.89 -9.80 -14.46
C THR A 150 -37.20 -10.05 -13.68
N SER A 151 -37.35 -9.45 -12.50
CA SER A 151 -38.54 -9.59 -11.66
C SER A 151 -39.71 -8.70 -12.12
N LEU A 152 -39.43 -7.61 -12.83
CA LEU A 152 -40.46 -6.70 -13.37
C LEU A 152 -41.11 -7.21 -14.66
N GLU A 153 -40.42 -8.08 -15.41
CA GLU A 153 -40.93 -8.63 -16.67
C GLU A 153 -41.94 -9.78 -16.50
N LYS A 154 -42.09 -10.35 -15.29
CA LYS A 154 -43.06 -11.42 -15.01
C LYS A 154 -44.35 -10.86 -14.39
N ARG A 155 -45.06 -10.01 -15.13
CA ARG A 155 -46.47 -9.72 -14.83
C ARG A 155 -47.31 -10.84 -15.45
N PHE A 156 -47.65 -11.86 -14.67
CA PHE A 156 -48.56 -12.91 -15.12
C PHE A 156 -49.96 -12.29 -15.34
N PRO A 157 -50.59 -12.46 -16.51
CA PRO A 157 -51.96 -12.03 -16.73
C PRO A 157 -52.90 -12.86 -15.85
N ASN A 158 -53.89 -12.17 -15.25
CA ASN A 158 -54.94 -12.74 -14.39
C ASN A 158 -55.72 -13.86 -15.05
#